data_AF-A0A1Y3BJS9-F1
#
_entry.id   AF-A0A1Y3BJS9-F1
#
_cell.length_a   1.000
_cell.length_b   1.000
_cell.length_c   1.000
_cell.angle_alpha   90.00
_cell.angle_beta   90.00
_cell.angle_gamma   90.00
#
_symmetry.space_group_name_H-M   'P 1'
#
loop_
_entity.id
_entity.type
_entity.pdbx_description
1 polymer ?
#
loop_
_entity_poly.entity_id
_entity_poly.type
_entity_poly.pdbx_seq_one_letter_code
_entity_poly.pdbx_strand_id
1 'polypeptide(L)'
;MDFLTDIDKAIRSAVKTIIQIPMDTPNEFFYADKNYRGLGLIRATWEAFIQHINSCKLLIRANIPQINITRNFEEEVNECFDKLELDRSIINDINEFDSKMVRNNLKSRAFDRWCRLPVKGAGVQLFKDTPHTNQWVFNRKSLSISQWTNAIKMSTNCIPVKALPGRCENGTLCRT
;
A
#
# COMPACT_ATOMS: atom_id res chain seq x y z
N MET A 1 8.08 4.90 -17.19
CA MET A 1 7.35 4.43 -15.98
C MET A 1 7.23 5.52 -14.91
N ASP A 2 7.83 6.71 -15.09
CA ASP A 2 7.92 7.74 -14.04
C ASP A 2 6.57 8.36 -13.65
N PHE A 3 5.66 8.53 -14.62
CA PHE A 3 4.35 9.14 -14.40
C PHE A 3 3.53 8.47 -13.28
N LEU A 4 3.45 7.13 -13.27
CA LEU A 4 2.70 6.41 -12.22
C LEU A 4 3.37 6.56 -10.85
N THR A 5 4.71 6.60 -10.82
CA THR A 5 5.44 6.81 -9.57
C THR A 5 5.26 8.22 -9.03
N ASP A 6 5.12 9.21 -9.92
CA ASP A 6 4.91 10.60 -9.55
C ASP A 6 3.48 10.84 -9.07
N ILE A 7 2.49 10.18 -9.66
CA ILE A 7 1.12 10.13 -9.11
C ILE A 7 1.15 9.53 -7.70
N ASP A 8 1.82 8.39 -7.51
CA ASP A 8 1.94 7.74 -6.20
C ASP A 8 2.60 8.68 -5.17
N LYS A 9 3.64 9.43 -5.56
CA LYS A 9 4.27 10.45 -4.70
C LYS A 9 3.31 11.60 -4.38
N ALA A 10 2.57 12.11 -5.38
CA ALA A 10 1.61 13.19 -5.21
C ALA A 10 0.47 12.80 -4.26
N ILE A 11 -0.09 11.60 -4.42
CA ILE A 11 -1.12 11.04 -3.53
C ILE A 11 -0.58 10.92 -2.11
N ARG A 12 0.62 10.35 -1.91
CA ARG A 12 1.22 10.24 -0.58
C ARG A 12 1.45 11.63 0.04
N SER A 13 1.93 12.60 -0.73
CA SER A 13 2.13 13.97 -0.26
C SER A 13 0.81 14.62 0.19
N ALA A 14 -0.24 14.52 -0.63
CA ALA A 14 -1.56 15.03 -0.30
C ALA A 14 -2.17 14.36 0.94
N VAL A 15 -2.03 13.05 1.09
CA VAL A 15 -2.49 12.34 2.29
C VAL A 15 -1.71 12.80 3.52
N LYS A 16 -0.39 12.99 3.40
CA LYS A 16 0.45 13.46 4.50
C LYS A 16 0.03 14.85 4.98
N THR A 17 -0.29 15.77 4.07
CA THR A 17 -0.76 17.11 4.40
C THR A 17 -2.15 17.10 5.04
N ILE A 18 -3.09 16.32 4.51
CA ILE A 18 -4.46 16.20 5.06
C ILE A 18 -4.45 15.64 6.48
N ILE A 19 -3.68 14.58 6.72
CA ILE A 19 -3.62 13.89 8.03
C ILE A 19 -2.70 14.63 9.02
N GLN A 20 -1.87 15.56 8.53
CA GLN A 20 -0.85 16.28 9.31
C GLN A 20 0.20 15.35 9.94
N ILE A 21 0.60 14.33 9.18
CA ILE A 21 1.68 13.40 9.54
C ILE A 21 3.00 13.85 8.90
N PRO A 22 4.15 13.53 9.52
CA PRO A 22 5.44 13.98 9.02
C PRO A 22 5.78 13.33 7.67
N MET A 23 6.58 14.04 6.88
CA MET A 23 7.07 13.55 5.58
C MET A 23 7.92 12.29 5.70
N ASP A 24 8.52 12.08 6.87
CA ASP A 24 9.35 10.93 7.21
C ASP A 24 8.56 9.63 7.50
N THR A 25 7.23 9.65 7.42
CA THR A 25 6.41 8.43 7.56
C THR A 25 6.79 7.36 6.53
N PRO A 26 6.87 6.07 6.94
CA PRO A 26 7.23 4.98 6.04
C PRO A 26 6.20 4.84 4.92
N ASN A 27 6.68 4.63 3.68
CA ASN A 27 5.80 4.57 2.52
C ASN A 27 4.89 3.33 2.55
N GLU A 28 5.38 2.26 3.18
CA GLU A 28 4.73 0.96 3.27
C GLU A 28 3.46 1.02 4.12
N PHE A 29 3.41 1.88 5.15
CA PHE A 29 2.23 2.12 5.98
C PHE A 29 1.01 2.58 5.17
N PHE A 30 1.23 3.39 4.15
CA PHE A 30 0.16 3.91 3.29
C PHE A 30 -0.54 2.79 2.52
N TYR A 31 0.22 1.78 2.09
CA TYR A 31 -0.28 0.69 1.24
C TYR A 31 -0.63 -0.58 2.01
N ALA A 32 -0.13 -0.75 3.23
CA ALA A 32 -0.45 -1.90 4.07
C ALA A 32 -1.95 -2.02 4.35
N ASP A 33 -2.41 -3.24 4.64
CA ASP A 33 -3.84 -3.50 4.84
C ASP A 33 -4.39 -2.86 6.11
N LYS A 34 -5.70 -2.56 6.08
CA LYS A 34 -6.45 -1.94 7.16
C LYS A 34 -6.43 -2.79 8.44
N ASN A 35 -6.42 -4.10 8.26
CA ASN A 35 -6.37 -5.07 9.34
C ASN A 35 -5.06 -5.00 10.14
N TYR A 36 -3.99 -4.45 9.56
CA TYR A 36 -2.67 -4.34 10.18
C TYR A 36 -2.29 -2.88 10.51
N ARG A 37 -3.28 -2.04 10.79
CA ARG A 37 -3.14 -0.58 11.02
C ARG A 37 -2.60 0.22 9.82
N GLY A 38 -2.46 -0.38 8.64
CA GLY A 38 -2.15 0.36 7.42
C GLY A 38 -3.34 1.21 6.95
N LEU A 39 -3.09 2.23 6.13
CA LEU A 39 -4.16 3.07 5.56
C LEU A 39 -4.91 2.37 4.41
N GLY A 40 -4.31 1.36 3.80
CA GLY A 40 -4.91 0.60 2.69
C GLY A 40 -5.13 1.42 1.43
N LEU A 41 -4.29 2.43 1.17
CA LEU A 41 -4.35 3.24 -0.04
C LEU A 41 -4.03 2.40 -1.28
N ILE A 42 -4.60 2.81 -2.40
CA ILE A 42 -4.31 2.23 -3.70
C ILE A 42 -2.95 2.76 -4.16
N ARG A 43 -2.11 1.85 -4.64
CA ARG A 43 -0.87 2.20 -5.32
C ARG A 43 -1.11 2.17 -6.82
N ALA A 44 -0.97 3.31 -7.48
CA ALA A 44 -1.27 3.48 -8.90
C ALA A 44 -0.41 2.56 -9.77
N THR A 45 0.86 2.37 -9.39
CA THR A 45 1.75 1.42 -10.06
C THR A 45 1.23 -0.02 -10.01
N TRP A 46 0.70 -0.48 -8.88
CA TRP A 46 0.12 -1.84 -8.79
C TRP A 46 -1.19 -1.95 -9.54
N GLU A 47 -2.07 -0.98 -9.36
CA GLU A 47 -3.41 -1.01 -9.95
C GLU A 47 -3.35 -0.95 -11.48
N ALA A 48 -2.40 -0.20 -12.06
CA ALA A 48 -2.21 -0.17 -13.51
C ALA A 48 -1.93 -1.57 -14.10
N PHE A 49 -1.04 -2.36 -13.48
CA PHE A 49 -0.74 -3.72 -13.94
C PHE A 49 -1.91 -4.68 -13.72
N ILE A 50 -2.62 -4.58 -12.59
CA ILE A 50 -3.80 -5.40 -12.31
C ILE A 50 -4.91 -5.11 -13.33
N GLN A 51 -5.12 -3.84 -13.68
CA GLN A 51 -6.09 -3.46 -14.70
C GLN A 51 -5.66 -3.89 -16.11
N HIS A 52 -4.36 -3.90 -16.40
CA HIS A 52 -3.84 -4.45 -17.65
C HIS A 52 -4.19 -5.94 -17.78
N ILE A 53 -3.93 -6.73 -16.73
CA ILE A 53 -4.27 -8.16 -16.70
C ILE A 53 -5.78 -8.39 -16.85
N ASN A 54 -6.62 -7.60 -16.17
CA ASN A 54 -8.07 -7.68 -16.33
C ASN A 54 -8.52 -7.33 -17.76
N SER A 55 -7.83 -6.37 -18.40
CA SER A 55 -8.09 -6.01 -19.79
C SER A 55 -7.72 -7.16 -20.73
N CYS A 56 -6.57 -7.81 -20.52
CA CYS A 56 -6.18 -9.01 -21.26
C CYS A 56 -7.21 -10.13 -21.12
N LYS A 57 -7.70 -10.39 -19.89
CA LYS A 57 -8.77 -11.37 -19.62
C LYS A 57 -10.06 -11.04 -20.37
N LEU A 58 -10.47 -9.77 -20.37
CA LEU A 58 -11.65 -9.31 -21.10
C LEU A 58 -11.49 -9.50 -22.61
N LEU A 59 -10.32 -9.20 -23.16
CA LEU A 59 -10.02 -9.38 -24.59
C LEU A 59 -9.99 -10.86 -25.00
N ILE A 60 -9.40 -11.74 -24.18
CA ILE A 60 -9.43 -13.19 -24.38
C ILE A 60 -10.88 -13.69 -24.41
N ARG A 61 -11.73 -13.21 -23.48
CA ARG A 61 -13.15 -13.59 -23.44
C ARG A 61 -13.94 -13.07 -24.64
N ALA A 62 -13.61 -11.88 -25.15
CA ALA A 62 -14.27 -11.29 -26.32
C ALA A 62 -13.89 -12.01 -27.63
N ASN A 63 -12.74 -12.71 -27.65
CA ASN A 63 -12.24 -13.53 -28.75
C ASN A 63 -12.35 -12.86 -30.14
N ILE A 64 -11.83 -11.64 -30.23
CA ILE A 64 -11.85 -10.86 -31.47
C ILE A 64 -10.66 -11.30 -32.34
N PRO A 65 -10.88 -11.84 -33.55
CA PRO A 65 -9.82 -12.45 -34.35
C PRO A 65 -8.71 -11.47 -34.75
N GLN A 66 -9.04 -10.20 -34.96
CA GLN A 66 -8.05 -9.17 -35.33
C GLN A 66 -7.08 -8.86 -34.18
N ILE A 67 -7.54 -8.94 -32.93
CA ILE A 67 -6.71 -8.62 -31.76
C ILE A 67 -5.82 -9.83 -31.41
N ASN A 68 -6.33 -11.05 -31.56
CA ASN A 68 -5.56 -12.27 -31.31
C ASN A 68 -4.38 -12.45 -32.29
N ILE A 69 -4.50 -11.96 -33.53
CA ILE A 69 -3.42 -12.03 -34.52
C ILE A 69 -2.30 -11.02 -34.21
N THR A 70 -2.66 -9.88 -33.61
CA THR A 70 -1.74 -8.75 -33.42
C THR A 70 -1.10 -8.71 -32.03
N ARG A 71 -1.64 -9.41 -31.04
CA ARG A 71 -1.17 -9.36 -29.65
C ARG A 71 -0.97 -10.73 -29.03
N ASN A 72 0.14 -10.85 -28.29
CA ASN A 72 0.43 -12.02 -27.45
C ASN A 72 0.05 -11.73 -25.99
N PHE A 73 -1.15 -12.13 -25.59
CA PHE A 73 -1.67 -11.85 -24.25
C PHE A 73 -0.89 -12.55 -23.13
N GLU A 74 -0.32 -13.73 -23.38
CA GLU A 74 0.42 -14.47 -22.35
C GLU A 74 1.73 -13.76 -21.98
N GLU A 75 2.42 -13.22 -22.97
CA GLU A 75 3.67 -12.50 -22.80
C GLU A 75 3.46 -11.15 -22.08
N GLU A 76 2.42 -10.41 -22.44
CA GLU A 76 2.04 -9.17 -21.75
C GLU A 76 1.68 -9.41 -20.28
N VAL A 77 1.00 -10.52 -19.99
CA VAL A 77 0.64 -10.91 -18.63
C VAL A 77 1.90 -11.29 -17.84
N ASN A 78 2.86 -12.00 -18.45
CA ASN A 78 4.13 -12.33 -17.80
C ASN A 78 4.94 -11.08 -17.47
N GLU A 79 5.03 -10.12 -18.39
CA GLU A 79 5.69 -8.84 -18.11
C GLU A 79 5.05 -8.10 -16.93
N CYS A 80 3.72 -8.19 -16.79
CA CYS A 80 3.01 -7.58 -15.66
C CYS A 80 3.32 -8.31 -14.34
N PHE A 81 3.43 -9.64 -14.35
CA PHE A 81 3.83 -10.41 -13.16
C PHE A 81 5.27 -10.12 -12.75
N ASP A 82 6.19 -10.04 -13.71
CA ASP A 82 7.59 -9.70 -13.47
C ASP A 82 7.70 -8.30 -12.85
N LYS A 83 6.98 -7.31 -13.38
CA LYS A 83 6.94 -5.94 -12.84
C LYS A 83 6.27 -5.86 -11.46
N LEU A 84 5.37 -6.78 -11.14
CA LEU A 84 4.72 -6.89 -9.82
C LEU A 84 5.56 -7.70 -8.82
N GLU A 85 6.66 -8.34 -9.25
CA GLU A 85 7.47 -9.28 -8.46
C GLU A 85 6.58 -10.38 -7.82
N LEU A 86 5.61 -10.89 -8.57
CA LEU A 86 4.71 -11.95 -8.10
C LEU A 86 5.07 -13.26 -8.78
N ASP A 87 5.11 -14.35 -8.00
CA ASP A 87 5.37 -15.68 -8.56
C ASP A 87 4.19 -16.11 -9.46
N ARG A 88 4.53 -16.56 -10.67
CA ARG A 88 3.57 -17.07 -11.68
C ARG A 88 2.76 -18.27 -11.18
N SER A 89 3.23 -18.95 -10.13
CA SER A 89 2.56 -20.08 -9.47
C SER A 89 1.22 -19.74 -8.82
N ILE A 90 0.89 -18.45 -8.67
CA ILE A 90 -0.38 -18.02 -8.08
C ILE A 90 -1.55 -18.27 -9.05
N ILE A 91 -1.32 -18.34 -10.37
CA ILE A 91 -2.38 -18.42 -11.38
C ILE A 91 -2.04 -19.48 -12.42
N ASN A 92 -2.75 -20.62 -12.37
CA ASN A 92 -2.64 -21.68 -13.38
C ASN A 92 -3.39 -21.31 -14.69
N ASP A 93 -4.40 -20.44 -14.62
CA ASP A 93 -5.17 -19.95 -15.78
C ASP A 93 -5.52 -18.46 -15.63
N ILE A 94 -5.28 -17.66 -16.68
CA ILE A 94 -5.61 -16.23 -16.74
C ILE A 94 -7.10 -15.99 -16.45
N ASN A 95 -7.96 -16.95 -16.77
CA ASN A 95 -9.40 -16.87 -16.50
C ASN A 95 -9.76 -16.97 -15.02
N GLU A 96 -8.92 -17.59 -14.18
CA GLU A 96 -9.12 -17.71 -12.74
C GLU A 96 -8.50 -16.54 -11.96
N PHE A 97 -7.91 -15.56 -12.64
CA PHE A 97 -7.31 -14.40 -12.00
C PHE A 97 -8.32 -13.66 -11.10
N ASP A 98 -8.13 -13.76 -9.79
CA ASP A 98 -8.82 -12.96 -8.79
C ASP A 98 -7.99 -11.73 -8.41
N SER A 99 -8.38 -10.58 -8.97
CA SER A 99 -7.80 -9.28 -8.65
C SER A 99 -7.83 -8.98 -7.15
N LYS A 100 -8.81 -9.49 -6.40
CA LYS A 100 -8.93 -9.22 -4.96
C LYS A 100 -7.85 -9.94 -4.17
N MET A 101 -7.60 -11.21 -4.48
CA MET A 101 -6.53 -12.00 -3.87
C MET A 101 -5.16 -11.36 -4.13
N VAL A 102 -4.89 -10.95 -5.37
CA VAL A 102 -3.63 -10.29 -5.74
C VAL A 102 -3.44 -8.97 -4.98
N ARG A 103 -4.48 -8.13 -4.90
CA ARG A 103 -4.42 -6.89 -4.09
C ARG A 103 -4.12 -7.19 -2.62
N ASN A 104 -4.74 -8.21 -2.04
CA ASN A 104 -4.50 -8.58 -0.64
C ASN A 104 -3.07 -9.10 -0.41
N ASN A 105 -2.53 -9.86 -1.36
CA ASN A 105 -1.14 -10.32 -1.32
C ASN A 105 -0.16 -9.13 -1.36
N LEU A 106 -0.33 -8.20 -2.31
CA LEU A 106 0.50 -7.00 -2.41
C LEU A 106 0.47 -6.13 -1.14
N LYS A 107 -0.72 -5.99 -0.52
CA LYS A 107 -0.88 -5.27 0.76
C LYS A 107 -0.18 -5.99 1.92
N SER A 108 -0.25 -7.32 1.95
CA SER A 108 0.44 -8.13 2.96
C SER A 108 1.96 -8.00 2.80
N ARG A 109 2.46 -8.01 1.57
CA ARG A 109 3.88 -7.77 1.28
C ARG A 109 4.34 -6.37 1.68
N ALA A 110 3.53 -5.34 1.47
CA ALA A 110 3.82 -4.01 1.98
C ALA A 110 3.92 -4.01 3.51
N PHE A 111 3.03 -4.71 4.20
CA PHE A 111 3.11 -4.87 5.64
C PHE A 111 4.40 -5.57 6.08
N ASP A 112 4.80 -6.65 5.41
CA ASP A 112 6.06 -7.35 5.71
C ASP A 112 7.28 -6.44 5.48
N ARG A 113 7.28 -5.64 4.41
CA ARG A 113 8.32 -4.63 4.17
C ARG A 113 8.34 -3.58 5.27
N TRP A 114 7.17 -3.16 5.77
CA TRP A 114 7.07 -2.23 6.89
C TRP A 114 7.68 -2.83 8.16
N CYS A 115 7.36 -4.08 8.50
CA CYS A 115 7.91 -4.78 9.67
C CYS A 115 9.45 -4.88 9.63
N ARG A 116 10.05 -4.99 8.44
CA ARG A 116 11.51 -5.09 8.27
C ARG A 116 12.26 -3.77 8.49
N LEU A 117 11.56 -2.63 8.60
CA LEU A 117 12.23 -1.35 8.83
C LEU A 117 12.81 -1.32 10.27
N PRO A 118 14.12 -1.03 10.44
CA PRO A 118 14.83 -1.24 11.72
C PRO A 118 14.26 -0.41 12.88
N VAL A 119 13.78 0.80 12.56
CA VAL A 119 13.27 1.76 13.54
C VAL A 119 11.76 1.95 13.39
N LYS A 120 11.30 2.16 12.15
CA LYS A 120 9.89 2.47 11.85
C LYS A 120 8.99 1.23 11.77
N GLY A 121 9.58 0.05 11.72
CA GLY A 121 8.92 -1.26 11.72
C GLY A 121 8.98 -1.97 13.07
N ALA A 122 9.77 -1.46 14.02
CA ALA A 122 9.90 -2.06 15.35
C ALA A 122 8.52 -2.11 16.05
N GLY A 123 8.09 -3.32 16.42
CA GLY A 123 6.81 -3.59 17.08
C GLY A 123 5.60 -3.64 16.15
N VAL A 124 5.74 -3.33 14.85
CA VAL A 124 4.63 -3.35 13.88
C VAL A 124 4.10 -4.77 13.65
N GLN A 125 4.95 -5.78 13.76
CA GLN A 125 4.57 -7.19 13.63
C GLN A 125 3.43 -7.59 14.60
N LEU A 126 3.40 -7.00 15.80
CA LEU A 126 2.37 -7.25 16.82
C LEU A 126 0.96 -6.81 16.39
N PHE A 127 0.85 -5.94 15.37
CA PHE A 127 -0.45 -5.54 14.83
C PHE A 127 -1.19 -6.71 14.19
N LYS A 128 -0.47 -7.76 13.76
CA LYS A 128 -1.06 -8.98 13.19
C LYS A 128 -1.79 -9.81 14.25
N ASP A 129 -1.34 -9.77 15.50
CA ASP A 129 -1.86 -10.62 16.58
C ASP A 129 -3.24 -10.16 17.07
N THR A 130 -3.56 -8.86 16.90
CA THR A 130 -4.78 -8.25 17.44
C THR A 130 -5.52 -7.36 16.43
N PRO A 131 -6.04 -7.91 15.32
CA PRO A 131 -6.67 -7.12 14.24
C PRO A 131 -7.88 -6.30 14.70
N HIS A 132 -8.64 -6.78 15.69
CA HIS A 132 -9.79 -6.05 16.24
C HIS A 132 -9.41 -4.72 16.88
N THR A 133 -8.23 -4.65 17.52
CA THR A 133 -7.76 -3.41 18.15
C THR A 133 -7.36 -2.37 17.12
N ASN A 134 -7.10 -2.76 15.86
CA ASN A 134 -6.59 -1.87 14.82
C ASN A 134 -7.68 -0.99 14.19
N GLN A 135 -8.96 -1.24 14.52
CA GLN A 135 -10.10 -0.53 13.93
C GLN A 135 -10.11 0.98 14.21
N TRP A 136 -9.44 1.45 15.28
CA TRP A 136 -9.38 2.87 15.62
C TRP A 136 -8.73 3.73 14.53
N VAL A 137 -7.91 3.13 13.65
CA VAL A 137 -7.30 3.82 12.51
C VAL A 137 -8.36 4.38 11.56
N PHE A 138 -9.45 3.65 11.34
CA PHE A 138 -10.53 4.05 10.43
C PHE A 138 -11.77 4.56 11.17
N ASN A 139 -12.03 4.01 12.36
CA ASN A 139 -13.17 4.35 13.17
C ASN A 139 -12.72 5.18 14.37
N ARG A 140 -12.82 6.51 14.23
CA ARG A 140 -12.35 7.46 15.24
C ARG A 140 -13.34 7.75 16.37
N LYS A 141 -14.41 6.96 16.56
CA LYS A 141 -15.53 7.28 17.46
C LYS A 141 -15.12 7.72 18.88
N SER A 142 -13.93 7.36 19.36
CA SER A 142 -13.39 7.70 20.69
C SER A 142 -12.19 8.68 20.69
N LEU A 143 -11.72 9.18 19.55
CA LEU A 143 -10.50 10.00 19.45
C LEU A 143 -10.76 11.35 18.77
N SER A 144 -10.25 12.43 19.37
CA SER A 144 -10.18 13.73 18.69
C SER A 144 -9.22 13.68 17.50
N ILE A 145 -9.30 14.66 16.58
CA ILE A 145 -8.44 14.72 15.39
C ILE A 145 -6.96 14.69 15.79
N SER A 146 -6.57 15.49 16.79
CA SER A 146 -5.18 15.58 17.26
C SER A 146 -4.72 14.29 17.96
N GLN A 147 -5.58 13.68 18.78
CA GLN A 147 -5.28 12.41 19.44
C GLN A 147 -5.10 11.28 18.42
N TRP A 148 -5.95 11.24 17.39
CA TRP A 148 -5.86 10.26 16.32
C TRP A 148 -4.58 10.45 15.48
N THR A 149 -4.24 11.68 15.09
CA THR A 149 -2.99 11.98 14.37
C THR A 149 -1.76 11.61 15.21
N ASN A 150 -1.78 11.88 16.52
CA ASN A 150 -0.71 11.49 17.43
C ASN A 150 -0.60 9.96 17.56
N ALA A 151 -1.72 9.25 17.66
CA ALA A 151 -1.73 7.78 17.70
C ALA A 151 -1.14 7.16 16.41
N ILE A 152 -1.40 7.76 15.24
CA ILE A 152 -0.77 7.35 13.97
C ILE A 152 0.75 7.62 13.98
N LYS A 153 1.17 8.80 14.46
CA LYS A 153 2.61 9.15 14.59
C LYS A 153 3.34 8.19 15.53
N MET A 154 2.69 7.79 16.63
CA MET A 154 3.22 6.78 17.55
C MET A 154 3.31 5.41 16.88
N SER A 155 2.27 5.00 16.15
CA SER A 155 2.21 3.68 15.48
C SER A 155 3.25 3.51 14.37
N THR A 156 3.71 4.61 13.78
CA THR A 156 4.75 4.63 12.74
C THR A 156 6.13 4.97 13.30
N ASN A 157 6.29 5.02 14.63
CA ASN A 157 7.51 5.44 15.35
C ASN A 157 8.08 6.78 14.87
N CYS A 158 7.19 7.66 14.38
CA CYS A 158 7.55 8.94 13.82
C CYS A 158 7.49 10.06 14.87
N ILE A 159 6.92 9.84 16.06
CA ILE A 159 6.80 10.88 17.08
C ILE A 159 8.19 11.35 17.57
N PRO A 160 8.43 12.66 17.75
CA PRO A 160 9.67 13.15 18.33
C PRO A 160 9.70 12.78 19.81
N VAL A 161 10.73 12.04 20.23
CA VAL A 161 10.99 11.70 21.64
C VAL A 161 12.36 12.25 21.99
N LYS A 162 12.55 12.74 23.23
CA LYS A 162 13.82 13.31 23.72
C LYS A 162 15.04 12.39 23.50
N ALA A 163 14.84 11.08 23.43
CA ALA A 163 15.90 10.09 23.20
C ALA A 163 16.45 10.07 21.76
N LEU A 164 15.69 10.59 20.78
CA LEU A 164 16.02 10.53 19.35
C LEU A 164 15.69 11.87 18.69
N PRO A 165 16.54 12.90 18.85
CA PRO A 165 16.37 14.18 18.17
C PRO A 165 16.45 14.00 16.65
N GLY A 166 15.63 14.75 15.90
CA GLY A 166 15.62 14.75 14.42
C GLY A 166 14.48 13.97 13.74
N ARG A 167 13.54 13.39 14.50
CA ARG A 167 12.27 12.88 13.94
C ARG A 167 11.23 14.00 13.92
N CYS A 168 10.37 14.05 12.89
CA CYS A 168 9.30 15.07 12.78
C CYS A 168 9.78 16.54 12.71
N GLU A 169 10.94 16.84 12.11
CA GLU A 169 11.47 18.23 12.07
C GLU A 169 10.51 19.25 11.41
N ASN A 170 9.56 18.79 10.59
CA ASN A 170 8.64 19.63 9.83
C ASN A 170 7.28 19.87 10.52
N GLY A 171 7.14 19.59 11.82
CA GLY A 171 5.87 19.76 12.53
C GLY A 171 6.03 20.37 13.93
N THR A 172 5.80 21.67 14.05
CA THR A 172 5.83 22.49 15.29
C THR A 172 4.77 22.13 16.34
N LEU A 173 4.13 20.96 16.28
CA LEU A 173 2.89 20.66 17.02
C LEU A 173 3.03 19.59 18.11
N CYS A 174 4.24 19.19 18.48
CA CYS A 174 4.44 18.54 19.77
C CYS A 174 4.57 19.65 20.82
N ARG A 175 3.44 20.15 21.34
CA ARG A 175 3.43 21.01 22.53
C ARG A 175 4.20 20.29 23.64
N THR A 176 5.25 20.95 24.12
CA THR A 176 5.87 20.76 25.43
C THR A 176 4.85 20.84 26.56
#